data_AF-A0A925CH26-F1
#
_entry.id   AF-A0A925CH26-F1
#
_cell.length_a   1.000
_cell.length_b   1.000
_cell.length_c   1.000
_cell.angle_alpha   90.00
_cell.angle_beta   90.00
_cell.angle_gamma   90.00
#
_symmetry.space_group_name_H-M   'P 1'
#
loop_
_entity.id
_entity.type
_entity.pdbx_description
1 polymer ?
#
loop_
_entity_poly.entity_id
_entity_poly.type
_entity_poly.pdbx_seq_one_letter_code
_entity_poly.pdbx_strand_id
1 'polypeptide(L)'
;MTSQCPRLTRILLGWGAMALVGSISGCVEAVPADVVEAVAHIDQDLVELRAGEFFPTDYTQFSHQWMVLKARAQADEDLIRWPWEPNELEVALRQLQAEGDRIVARLTKERESLRRSAEAKIAQAENRFQITTLQVSVVDGRFLSRQRSDDTERLMTQARVLYDQGQYDQSLIASTRAAQSLFTRSAVLRGELR
;
A
#
# COMPACT_ATOMS: atom_id res chain seq x y z
N MET A 1 2.77 -26.71 32.21
CA MET A 1 1.91 -27.46 33.15
C MET A 1 0.81 -28.12 32.34
N THR A 2 0.60 -29.40 32.57
CA THR A 2 -0.20 -30.32 31.73
C THR A 2 -1.70 -30.08 31.90
N SER A 3 -2.38 -29.67 30.82
CA SER A 3 -3.85 -29.57 30.78
C SER A 3 -4.46 -30.97 30.58
N GLN A 4 -5.00 -31.52 31.66
CA GLN A 4 -5.72 -32.80 31.65
C GLN A 4 -7.18 -32.57 31.22
N CYS A 5 -7.57 -33.13 30.08
CA CYS A 5 -8.98 -33.37 29.76
C CYS A 5 -9.47 -34.56 30.60
N PRO A 6 -10.60 -34.46 31.34
CA PRO A 6 -11.16 -35.62 32.02
C PRO A 6 -11.75 -36.59 30.99
N ARG A 7 -11.18 -37.80 30.91
CA ARG A 7 -11.78 -38.95 30.21
C ARG A 7 -13.04 -39.39 30.96
N LEU A 8 -14.19 -39.00 30.42
CA LEU A 8 -15.49 -39.62 30.75
C LEU A 8 -15.42 -41.10 30.43
N THR A 9 -15.27 -41.92 31.47
CA THR A 9 -15.39 -43.37 31.39
C THR A 9 -16.62 -43.76 32.17
N ARG A 10 -17.74 -44.05 31.51
CA ARG A 10 -18.76 -44.96 32.06
C ARG A 10 -19.68 -45.56 30.97
N ILE A 11 -19.49 -46.88 30.84
CA ILE A 11 -20.52 -47.94 30.72
C ILE A 11 -21.17 -48.14 29.33
N LEU A 12 -21.01 -49.36 28.80
CA LEU A 12 -21.91 -49.96 27.83
C LEU A 12 -22.39 -51.33 28.34
N LEU A 13 -23.64 -51.36 28.80
CA LEU A 13 -24.50 -52.54 28.86
C LEU A 13 -25.92 -52.04 28.63
N GLY A 14 -26.56 -52.49 27.55
CA GLY A 14 -27.97 -52.24 27.27
C GLY A 14 -28.25 -51.78 25.85
N TRP A 15 -28.74 -52.70 25.03
CA TRP A 15 -29.27 -52.44 23.69
C TRP A 15 -30.47 -51.49 23.74
N GLY A 16 -30.44 -50.46 22.88
CA GLY A 16 -31.55 -49.53 22.66
C GLY A 16 -31.18 -48.52 21.58
N ALA A 17 -31.42 -48.89 20.32
CA ALA A 17 -31.24 -47.99 19.19
C ALA A 17 -32.32 -46.91 19.19
N MET A 18 -31.94 -45.65 19.44
CA MET A 18 -32.53 -44.49 18.76
C MET A 18 -31.61 -43.28 18.91
N ALA A 19 -31.37 -42.64 17.77
CA ALA A 19 -30.38 -41.62 17.52
C ALA A 19 -30.57 -40.34 18.35
N LEU A 20 -29.46 -39.84 18.90
CA LEU A 20 -29.19 -38.41 19.10
C LEU A 20 -27.66 -38.24 19.17
N VAL A 21 -26.99 -38.58 18.06
CA VAL A 21 -25.65 -38.10 17.75
C VAL A 21 -25.83 -36.79 16.99
N GLY A 22 -25.51 -35.67 17.60
CA GLY A 22 -25.60 -34.37 16.92
C GLY A 22 -25.67 -33.16 17.82
N SER A 23 -24.88 -33.10 18.89
CA SER A 23 -24.69 -31.84 19.63
C SER A 23 -23.24 -31.72 20.08
N ILE A 24 -22.32 -31.81 19.13
CA ILE A 24 -21.02 -31.18 19.29
C ILE A 24 -21.24 -29.71 18.95
N SER A 25 -21.91 -28.98 19.83
CA SER A 25 -21.81 -27.52 19.84
C SER A 25 -20.39 -27.23 20.32
N GLY A 26 -19.44 -27.23 19.38
CA GLY A 26 -18.07 -26.85 19.66
C GLY A 26 -18.10 -25.47 20.32
N CYS A 27 -17.46 -25.34 21.47
CA CYS A 27 -17.07 -24.04 21.98
C CYS A 27 -16.23 -23.39 20.87
N VAL A 28 -16.80 -22.38 20.21
CA VAL A 28 -16.06 -21.60 19.23
C VAL A 28 -15.35 -20.51 20.01
N GLU A 29 -14.09 -20.29 19.67
CA GLU A 29 -13.27 -19.20 20.19
C GLU A 29 -14.04 -17.88 20.06
N ALA A 30 -14.11 -17.05 21.11
CA ALA A 30 -14.92 -15.84 21.07
C ALA A 30 -14.44 -14.83 20.04
N VAL A 31 -13.18 -14.90 19.64
CA VAL A 31 -12.56 -14.02 18.66
C VAL A 31 -12.04 -14.86 17.49
N PRO A 32 -12.52 -14.64 16.26
CA PRO A 32 -11.98 -15.29 15.09
C PRO A 32 -10.54 -14.81 14.83
N ALA A 33 -9.56 -15.64 15.18
CA ALA A 33 -8.13 -15.32 15.03
C ALA A 33 -7.75 -14.99 13.57
N ASP A 34 -8.42 -15.62 12.60
CA ASP A 34 -8.24 -15.38 11.17
C ASP A 34 -8.54 -13.93 10.77
N VAL A 35 -9.61 -13.34 11.31
CA VAL A 35 -10.00 -11.97 10.97
C VAL A 35 -9.07 -10.96 11.63
N VAL A 36 -8.64 -11.22 12.87
CA VAL A 36 -7.66 -10.38 13.58
C VAL A 36 -6.32 -10.37 12.83
N GLU A 37 -5.85 -11.54 12.39
CA GLU A 37 -4.62 -11.66 11.60
C GLU A 37 -4.75 -10.95 10.25
N ALA A 38 -5.89 -11.10 9.56
CA ALA A 38 -6.13 -10.42 8.30
C ALA A 38 -6.08 -8.88 8.43
N VAL A 39 -6.73 -8.31 9.46
CA VAL A 39 -6.68 -6.86 9.70
C VAL A 39 -5.27 -6.40 10.11
N ALA A 40 -4.54 -7.22 10.87
CA ALA A 40 -3.14 -6.94 11.21
C ALA A 40 -2.24 -6.89 9.97
N HIS A 41 -2.46 -7.81 9.02
CA HIS A 41 -1.73 -7.83 7.75
C HIS A 41 -2.05 -6.58 6.91
N ILE A 42 -3.33 -6.17 6.86
CA ILE A 42 -3.72 -4.93 6.18
C ILE A 42 -3.05 -3.70 6.80
N ASP A 43 -2.96 -3.59 8.13
CA ASP A 43 -2.25 -2.49 8.78
C ASP A 43 -0.77 -2.45 8.36
N GLN A 44 -0.12 -3.62 8.32
CA GLN A 44 1.26 -3.74 7.83
C GLN A 44 1.37 -3.30 6.36
N ASP A 45 0.50 -3.78 5.48
CA ASP A 45 0.46 -3.39 4.07
C ASP A 45 0.30 -1.88 3.91
N LEU A 46 -0.58 -1.26 4.71
CA LEU A 46 -0.80 0.18 4.68
C LEU A 46 0.44 0.96 5.15
N VAL A 47 1.18 0.47 6.14
CA VAL A 47 2.46 1.04 6.56
C VAL A 47 3.50 0.92 5.46
N GLU A 48 3.65 -0.26 4.84
CA GLU A 48 4.59 -0.50 3.75
C GLU A 48 4.28 0.35 2.51
N LEU A 49 2.99 0.56 2.24
CA LEU A 49 2.53 1.46 1.18
C LEU A 49 2.60 2.94 1.56
N ARG A 50 3.08 3.28 2.77
CA ARG A 50 3.21 4.65 3.31
C ARG A 50 1.87 5.39 3.32
N ALA A 51 0.80 4.69 3.68
CA ALA A 51 -0.56 5.25 3.74
C ALA A 51 -0.65 6.49 4.63
N GLY A 52 0.15 6.57 5.70
CA GLY A 52 0.21 7.76 6.56
C GLY A 52 0.70 9.04 5.86
N GLU A 53 1.44 8.92 4.75
CA GLU A 53 1.89 10.08 3.99
C GLU A 53 0.92 10.46 2.87
N PHE A 54 0.42 9.47 2.15
CA PHE A 54 -0.43 9.71 0.98
C PHE A 54 -1.89 9.87 1.36
N PHE A 55 -2.39 9.05 2.29
CA PHE A 55 -3.80 8.94 2.70
C PHE A 55 -3.92 9.16 4.23
N PRO A 56 -3.44 10.29 4.77
CA PRO A 56 -3.30 10.47 6.22
C PRO A 56 -4.62 10.35 6.98
N THR A 57 -5.71 10.91 6.44
CA THR A 57 -7.03 10.87 7.08
C THR A 57 -7.56 9.45 7.18
N ASP A 58 -7.58 8.73 6.05
CA ASP A 58 -8.15 7.38 5.96
C ASP A 58 -7.33 6.39 6.79
N TYR A 59 -5.99 6.50 6.74
CA TYR A 59 -5.12 5.64 7.55
C TYR A 59 -5.23 5.93 9.05
N THR A 60 -5.34 7.19 9.46
CA THR A 60 -5.52 7.54 10.89
C THR A 60 -6.84 7.01 11.43
N GLN A 61 -7.92 7.12 10.65
CA GLN A 61 -9.22 6.56 11.04
C GLN A 61 -9.15 5.03 11.17
N PHE A 62 -8.60 4.36 10.16
CA PHE A 62 -8.42 2.90 10.16
C PHE A 62 -7.58 2.43 11.36
N SER A 63 -6.39 3.01 11.55
CA SER A 63 -5.47 2.63 12.63
C SER A 63 -6.07 2.85 14.02
N HIS A 64 -6.81 3.94 14.22
CA HIS A 64 -7.51 4.19 15.47
C HIS A 64 -8.58 3.12 15.75
N GLN A 65 -9.43 2.82 14.76
CA GLN A 65 -10.44 1.77 14.88
C GLN A 65 -9.81 0.39 15.12
N TRP A 66 -8.71 0.10 14.42
CA TRP A 66 -7.95 -1.13 14.59
C TRP A 66 -7.43 -1.28 16.02
N MET A 67 -6.80 -0.25 16.61
CA MET A 67 -6.31 -0.30 17.98
C MET A 67 -7.43 -0.59 19.00
N VAL A 68 -8.60 0.02 18.83
CA VAL A 68 -9.76 -0.21 19.71
C VAL A 68 -10.25 -1.65 19.62
N LEU A 69 -10.43 -2.17 18.40
CA LEU A 69 -10.93 -3.53 18.20
C LEU A 69 -9.90 -4.59 18.62
N LYS A 70 -8.62 -4.35 18.36
CA LYS A 70 -7.52 -5.23 18.78
C LYS A 70 -7.43 -5.35 20.30
N ALA A 71 -7.53 -4.24 21.03
CA ALA A 71 -7.52 -4.27 22.49
C ALA A 71 -8.71 -5.05 23.06
N ARG A 72 -9.90 -4.92 22.43
CA ARG A 72 -11.08 -5.69 22.81
C ARG A 72 -10.93 -7.18 22.50
N ALA A 73 -10.40 -7.52 21.32
CA ALA A 73 -10.11 -8.90 20.93
C ALA A 73 -9.14 -9.59 21.91
N GLN A 74 -8.12 -8.87 22.39
CA GLN A 74 -7.20 -9.38 23.41
C GLN A 74 -7.86 -9.54 24.78
N ALA A 75 -8.78 -8.66 25.16
CA ALA A 75 -9.51 -8.76 26.42
C ALA A 75 -10.52 -9.93 26.43
N ASP A 76 -11.08 -10.24 25.26
CA ASP A 76 -12.10 -11.28 25.08
C ASP A 76 -11.50 -12.64 24.63
N GLU A 77 -10.17 -12.80 24.59
CA GLU A 77 -9.46 -14.00 24.09
C GLU A 77 -9.89 -15.29 24.81
N ASP A 78 -10.11 -15.23 26.12
CA ASP A 78 -10.51 -16.38 26.95
C ASP A 78 -12.03 -16.53 27.10
N LEU A 79 -12.83 -15.67 26.45
CA LEU A 79 -14.28 -15.73 26.56
C LEU A 79 -14.81 -16.93 25.75
N ILE A 80 -15.67 -17.75 26.36
CA ILE A 80 -16.37 -18.81 25.62
C ILE A 80 -17.70 -18.24 25.12
N ARG A 81 -17.89 -18.23 23.80
CA ARG A 81 -19.14 -17.81 23.16
C ARG A 81 -19.87 -18.98 22.53
N TRP A 82 -21.20 -18.90 22.55
CA TRP A 82 -22.04 -19.89 21.89
C TRP A 82 -22.16 -19.57 20.39
N PRO A 83 -22.15 -20.57 19.49
CA PRO A 83 -22.18 -20.34 18.05
C PRO A 83 -23.40 -19.58 17.51
N TRP A 84 -24.51 -19.57 18.24
CA TRP A 84 -25.76 -18.89 17.86
C TRP A 84 -25.86 -17.46 18.42
N GLU A 85 -24.91 -17.03 19.24
CA GLU A 85 -24.89 -15.69 19.83
C GLU A 85 -24.22 -14.70 18.85
N PRO A 86 -24.84 -13.55 18.55
CA PRO A 86 -24.29 -12.58 17.60
C PRO A 86 -22.96 -12.02 18.09
N ASN A 87 -21.91 -12.15 17.28
CA ASN A 87 -20.56 -11.65 17.58
C ASN A 87 -20.32 -10.26 16.97
N GLU A 88 -20.73 -9.22 17.71
CA GLU A 88 -20.55 -7.82 17.30
C GLU A 88 -19.07 -7.45 17.05
N LEU A 89 -18.14 -8.10 17.77
CA LEU A 89 -16.70 -7.88 17.57
C LEU A 89 -16.25 -8.45 16.22
N GLU A 90 -16.65 -9.67 15.88
CA GLU A 90 -16.38 -10.25 14.56
C GLU A 90 -16.97 -9.38 13.44
N VAL A 91 -18.23 -8.93 13.58
CA VAL A 91 -18.87 -8.05 12.59
C VAL A 91 -18.06 -6.77 12.39
N ALA A 92 -17.65 -6.12 13.49
CA ALA A 92 -16.84 -4.91 13.43
C ALA A 92 -15.46 -5.16 12.80
N LEU A 93 -14.81 -6.27 13.13
CA LEU A 93 -13.51 -6.67 12.56
C LEU A 93 -13.62 -6.94 11.06
N ARG A 94 -14.65 -7.65 10.60
CA ARG A 94 -14.90 -7.91 9.17
C ARG A 94 -15.21 -6.62 8.41
N GLN A 95 -15.93 -5.69 9.03
CA GLN A 95 -16.17 -4.38 8.44
C GLN A 95 -14.87 -3.59 8.29
N LEU A 96 -14.03 -3.58 9.33
CA LEU A 96 -12.73 -2.91 9.30
C LEU A 96 -11.79 -3.55 8.28
N GLN A 97 -11.81 -4.88 8.14
CA GLN A 97 -11.08 -5.61 7.09
C GLN A 97 -11.51 -5.11 5.70
N ALA A 98 -12.82 -5.11 5.42
CA ALA A 98 -13.33 -4.66 4.13
C ALA A 98 -13.04 -3.17 3.85
N GLU A 99 -13.00 -2.32 4.87
CA GLU A 99 -12.56 -0.93 4.74
C GLU A 99 -11.08 -0.84 4.42
N GLY A 100 -10.24 -1.56 5.17
CA GLY A 100 -8.81 -1.65 4.95
C GLY A 100 -8.43 -2.12 3.55
N ASP A 101 -9.06 -3.19 3.06
CA ASP A 101 -8.88 -3.71 1.69
C ASP A 101 -9.18 -2.64 0.63
N ARG A 102 -10.22 -1.83 0.83
CA ARG A 102 -10.55 -0.72 -0.08
C ARG A 102 -9.51 0.38 -0.05
N ILE A 103 -8.95 0.70 1.12
CA ILE A 103 -7.88 1.68 1.26
C ILE A 103 -6.63 1.17 0.52
N VAL A 104 -6.21 -0.08 0.76
CA VAL A 104 -5.07 -0.72 0.07
C VAL A 104 -5.26 -0.71 -1.44
N ALA A 105 -6.42 -1.12 -1.93
CA ALA A 105 -6.70 -1.17 -3.36
C ALA A 105 -6.62 0.23 -4.03
N ARG A 106 -7.18 1.25 -3.38
CA ARG A 106 -7.15 2.63 -3.87
C ARG A 106 -5.74 3.20 -3.85
N LEU A 107 -5.00 3.01 -2.76
CA LEU A 107 -3.62 3.47 -2.62
C LEU A 107 -2.70 2.82 -3.64
N THR A 108 -2.83 1.51 -3.85
CA THR A 108 -2.09 0.76 -4.87
C THR A 108 -2.36 1.29 -6.27
N LYS A 109 -3.64 1.53 -6.60
CA LYS A 109 -4.04 2.08 -7.89
C LYS A 109 -3.46 3.48 -8.14
N GLU A 110 -3.51 4.36 -7.14
CA GLU A 110 -2.94 5.70 -7.25
C GLU A 110 -1.42 5.67 -7.40
N ARG A 111 -0.73 4.83 -6.61
CA ARG A 111 0.71 4.66 -6.71
C ARG A 111 1.14 4.14 -8.07
N GLU A 112 0.41 3.18 -8.63
CA GLU A 112 0.66 2.66 -9.98
C GLU A 112 0.37 3.71 -11.07
N SER A 113 -0.63 4.56 -10.86
CA SER A 113 -0.88 5.71 -11.75
C SER A 113 0.28 6.72 -11.73
N LEU A 114 0.79 7.03 -10.53
CA LEU A 114 1.95 7.91 -10.35
C LEU A 114 3.22 7.30 -10.97
N ARG A 115 3.46 6.02 -10.75
CA ARG A 115 4.59 5.28 -11.33
C ARG A 115 4.59 5.41 -12.85
N ARG A 116 3.46 5.07 -13.51
CA ARG A 116 3.33 5.15 -14.97
C ARG A 116 3.48 6.59 -15.48
N SER A 117 2.97 7.57 -14.73
CA SER A 117 3.11 8.99 -15.09
C SER A 117 4.57 9.47 -15.01
N ALA A 118 5.27 9.09 -13.95
CA ALA A 118 6.69 9.40 -13.75
C ALA A 118 7.54 8.74 -14.84
N GLU A 119 7.33 7.46 -15.11
CA GLU A 119 8.00 6.69 -16.17
C GLU A 119 7.83 7.36 -17.55
N ALA A 120 6.60 7.71 -17.92
CA ALA A 120 6.32 8.39 -19.18
C ALA A 120 7.00 9.77 -19.27
N LYS A 121 7.04 10.52 -18.16
CA LYS A 121 7.68 11.84 -18.13
C LYS A 121 9.20 11.79 -18.18
N ILE A 122 9.82 10.82 -17.50
CA ILE A 122 11.24 10.54 -17.63
C ILE A 122 11.56 10.22 -19.10
N ALA A 123 10.87 9.26 -19.71
CA ALA A 123 11.11 8.86 -21.10
C ALA A 123 10.94 10.05 -22.08
N GLN A 124 9.90 10.87 -21.88
CA GLN A 124 9.68 12.09 -22.68
C GLN A 124 10.84 13.08 -22.56
N ALA A 125 11.32 13.33 -21.33
CA ALA A 125 12.39 14.28 -21.09
C ALA A 125 13.73 13.77 -21.65
N GLU A 126 14.02 12.47 -21.56
CA GLU A 126 15.22 11.84 -22.13
C GLU A 126 15.27 11.94 -23.65
N ASN A 127 14.18 11.57 -24.33
CA ASN A 127 14.07 11.68 -25.78
C ASN A 127 14.34 13.13 -26.22
N ARG A 128 13.72 14.10 -25.53
CA ARG A 128 13.87 15.51 -25.86
C ARG A 128 15.28 16.04 -25.56
N PHE A 129 15.93 15.54 -24.51
CA PHE A 129 17.33 15.85 -24.21
C PHE A 129 18.24 15.38 -25.35
N GLN A 130 18.09 14.13 -25.80
CA GLN A 130 18.88 13.57 -26.91
C GLN A 130 18.73 14.41 -28.19
N ILE A 131 17.51 14.78 -28.57
CA ILE A 131 17.27 15.65 -29.75
C ILE A 131 17.95 17.01 -29.60
N THR A 132 17.83 17.63 -28.43
CA THR A 132 18.39 18.97 -28.18
C THR A 132 19.92 18.94 -28.18
N THR A 133 20.54 17.91 -27.60
CA THR A 133 21.99 17.73 -27.60
C THR A 133 22.54 17.54 -29.01
N LEU A 134 21.85 16.78 -29.85
CA LEU A 134 22.20 16.65 -31.28
C LEU A 134 22.16 18.01 -31.99
N GLN A 135 21.12 18.83 -31.76
CA GLN A 135 20.99 20.16 -32.37
C GLN A 135 22.06 21.15 -31.87
N VAL A 136 22.43 21.11 -30.59
CA VAL A 136 23.44 22.02 -30.03
C VAL A 136 24.84 21.69 -30.51
N SER A 137 25.15 20.43 -30.83
CA SER A 137 26.45 20.06 -31.44
C SER A 137 26.70 20.75 -32.79
N VAL A 138 25.64 21.26 -33.44
CA VAL A 138 25.68 21.99 -34.71
C VAL A 138 25.85 23.51 -34.52
N VAL A 139 25.57 24.06 -33.33
CA VAL A 139 25.52 25.50 -33.07
C VAL A 139 26.60 25.93 -32.07
N ASP A 140 27.49 26.82 -32.51
CA ASP A 140 28.75 27.18 -31.84
C ASP A 140 28.59 28.17 -30.65
N GLY A 141 27.60 27.95 -29.79
CA GLY A 141 27.29 28.78 -28.60
C GLY A 141 27.69 28.08 -27.28
N ARG A 142 29.00 27.96 -27.01
CA ARG A 142 29.52 26.92 -26.09
C ARG A 142 29.48 27.20 -24.57
N PHE A 143 29.29 28.42 -24.08
CA PHE A 143 29.47 28.72 -22.64
C PHE A 143 28.17 28.70 -21.80
N LEU A 144 27.14 29.47 -22.17
CA LEU A 144 25.85 29.47 -21.43
C LEU A 144 25.03 28.18 -21.66
N SER A 145 25.23 27.54 -22.82
CA SER A 145 24.59 26.27 -23.17
C SER A 145 25.11 25.09 -22.33
N ARG A 146 26.39 25.14 -21.91
CA ARG A 146 27.03 24.07 -21.13
C ARG A 146 26.56 24.05 -19.67
N GLN A 147 26.62 25.17 -18.96
CA GLN A 147 26.25 25.21 -17.54
C GLN A 147 24.76 24.85 -17.30
N ARG A 148 23.85 25.23 -18.23
CA ARG A 148 22.42 24.88 -18.16
C ARG A 148 22.12 23.44 -18.63
N SER A 149 23.05 22.83 -19.37
CA SER A 149 23.01 21.41 -19.74
C SER A 149 23.25 20.54 -18.52
N ASP A 150 24.25 20.91 -17.71
CA ASP A 150 24.64 20.20 -16.48
C ASP A 150 23.47 20.19 -15.47
N ASP A 151 22.74 21.30 -15.34
CA ASP A 151 21.55 21.37 -14.49
C ASP A 151 20.41 20.45 -14.96
N THR A 152 20.21 20.35 -16.28
CA THR A 152 19.16 19.49 -16.85
C THR A 152 19.51 18.01 -16.67
N GLU A 153 20.77 17.64 -16.93
CA GLU A 153 21.28 16.29 -16.72
C GLU A 153 21.23 15.87 -15.25
N ARG A 154 21.55 16.80 -14.34
CA ARG A 154 21.40 16.60 -12.89
C ARG A 154 19.94 16.34 -12.50
N LEU A 155 18.99 17.14 -13.01
CA LEU A 155 17.56 16.93 -12.75
C LEU A 155 17.05 15.60 -13.30
N MET A 156 17.52 15.18 -14.48
CA MET A 156 17.17 13.88 -15.06
C MET A 156 17.71 12.72 -14.22
N THR A 157 18.96 12.82 -13.77
CA THR A 157 19.58 11.84 -12.88
C THR A 157 18.84 11.77 -11.55
N GLN A 158 18.50 12.92 -10.97
CA GLN A 158 17.71 12.99 -9.75
C GLN A 158 16.33 12.35 -9.93
N ALA A 159 15.63 12.61 -11.05
CA ALA A 159 14.32 12.01 -11.33
C ALA A 159 14.39 10.48 -11.41
N ARG A 160 15.45 9.92 -12.01
CA ARG A 160 15.70 8.47 -12.07
C ARG A 160 15.97 7.88 -10.69
N VAL A 161 16.87 8.49 -9.92
CA VAL A 161 17.17 8.02 -8.54
C VAL A 161 15.92 8.03 -7.67
N LEU A 162 15.09 9.08 -7.76
CA LEU A 162 13.82 9.15 -7.03
C LEU A 162 12.81 8.08 -7.49
N TYR A 163 12.80 7.77 -8.80
CA TYR A 163 11.96 6.70 -9.34
C TYR A 163 12.39 5.33 -8.81
N ASP A 164 13.70 5.06 -8.81
CA ASP A 164 14.27 3.80 -8.31
C ASP A 164 14.05 3.63 -6.80
N GLN A 165 13.97 4.74 -6.05
CA GLN A 165 13.62 4.76 -4.63
C GLN A 165 12.10 4.64 -4.37
N GLY A 166 11.27 4.54 -5.42
CA GLY A 166 9.81 4.45 -5.31
C GLY A 166 9.12 5.76 -4.95
N GLN A 167 9.83 6.89 -4.99
CA GLN A 167 9.32 8.26 -4.75
C GLN A 167 8.79 8.86 -6.06
N TYR A 168 7.70 8.27 -6.57
CA TYR A 168 7.18 8.56 -7.91
C TYR A 168 6.65 10.00 -8.06
N ASP A 169 6.10 10.58 -7.00
CA ASP A 169 5.65 11.97 -6.94
C ASP A 169 6.81 12.96 -7.13
N GLN A 170 7.91 12.76 -6.40
CA GLN A 170 9.10 13.60 -6.50
C GLN A 170 9.83 13.40 -7.82
N SER A 171 9.89 12.15 -8.29
CA SER A 171 10.41 11.80 -9.61
C SER A 171 9.61 12.50 -10.74
N LEU A 172 8.28 12.54 -10.63
CA LEU A 172 7.42 13.25 -11.57
C LEU A 172 7.66 14.76 -11.57
N ILE A 173 7.86 15.36 -10.39
CA ILE A 173 8.18 16.80 -10.27
C ILE A 173 9.54 17.11 -10.90
N ALA A 174 10.57 16.31 -10.59
CA ALA A 174 11.93 16.50 -11.11
C ALA A 174 11.98 16.35 -12.64
N SER A 175 11.34 15.31 -13.19
CA SER A 175 11.26 15.07 -14.64
C SER A 175 10.47 16.16 -15.36
N THR A 176 9.37 16.66 -14.78
CA THR A 176 8.60 17.78 -15.34
C THR A 176 9.43 19.05 -15.39
N ARG A 177 10.19 19.34 -14.33
CA ARG A 177 11.10 20.50 -14.30
C ARG A 177 12.21 20.38 -15.34
N ALA A 178 12.80 19.19 -15.52
CA ALA A 178 13.79 18.94 -16.57
C ALA A 178 13.20 19.15 -17.98
N ALA A 179 12.00 18.62 -18.23
CA ALA A 179 11.29 18.80 -19.50
C ALA A 179 10.99 20.29 -19.80
N GLN A 180 10.63 21.07 -18.78
CA GLN A 180 10.38 22.50 -18.94
C GLN A 180 11.66 23.27 -19.28
N SER A 181 12.78 22.97 -18.61
CA SER A 181 14.10 23.54 -18.93
C SER A 181 14.51 23.24 -20.39
N LEU A 182 14.28 22.01 -20.85
CA LEU A 182 14.52 21.60 -22.24
C LEU A 182 13.63 22.33 -23.24
N PHE A 183 12.36 22.55 -22.90
CA PHE A 183 11.45 23.30 -23.75
C PHE A 183 11.96 24.73 -23.96
N THR A 184 12.31 25.43 -22.88
CA THR A 184 12.87 26.78 -22.94
C THR A 184 14.15 26.82 -23.78
N ARG A 185 15.05 25.85 -23.63
CA ARG A 185 16.28 25.74 -24.43
C ARG A 185 15.97 25.58 -25.93
N SER A 186 15.06 24.68 -26.29
CA SER A 186 14.68 24.44 -27.68
C SER A 186 13.98 25.64 -28.35
N ALA A 187 13.37 26.53 -27.55
CA ALA A 187 12.76 27.75 -28.04
C ALA A 187 13.80 28.85 -28.30
N VAL A 188 14.77 29.04 -27.39
CA VAL A 188 15.88 29.99 -27.56
C VAL A 188 16.73 29.62 -28.77
N LEU A 189 17.15 28.35 -28.88
CA LEU A 189 17.94 27.88 -30.03
C LEU A 189 17.23 28.10 -31.37
N ARG A 190 15.91 27.90 -31.43
CA ARG A 190 15.12 28.20 -32.64
C ARG A 190 15.01 29.69 -32.95
N GLY A 191 15.10 30.55 -31.94
CA GLY A 191 15.15 32.00 -32.11
C GLY A 191 16.49 32.50 -32.61
N GLU A 192 17.60 31.85 -32.22
CA GLU A 192 18.96 32.19 -32.66
C GLU A 192 19.30 31.66 -34.07
N LEU A 193 18.63 30.61 -34.53
CA LEU A 193 18.81 30.01 -35.87
C LEU A 193 18.02 30.71 -36.98
N ARG A 194 17.40 31.86 -36.72
CA ARG A 194 16.55 32.60 -37.65
C ARG A 194 17.16 33.94 -38.02
#